data_AF-A0A7J3I0W8-F1
#
_entry.id   AF-A0A7J3I0W8-F1
#
_cell.length_a   1.000
_cell.length_b   1.000
_cell.length_c   1.000
_cell.angle_alpha   90.00
_cell.angle_beta   90.00
_cell.angle_gamma   90.00
#
_symmetry.space_group_name_H-M   'P 1'
#
loop_
_entity.id
_entity.type
_entity.pdbx_description
1 polymer ?
#
loop_
_entity_poly.entity_id
_entity_poly.type
_entity_poly.pdbx_seq_one_letter_code
_entity_poly.pdbx_strand_id
1 'polypeptide(L)'
;MGYIAEFRRLPESFLSVGRCDYGFRLRGLSHLISGGIEERDLAISGGGRGATTVIVKGGRLVVPSVKELDGGEEAFLRGFFELEEGDVVLVVSAEDCPSALRAGLNVAARLIERAETEDLNLR
;
A
#
# COMPACT_ATOMS: atom_id res chain seq x y z
N MET A 1 -5.35 -9.00 -16.91
CA MET A 1 -6.46 -8.40 -16.12
C MET A 1 -6.09 -6.93 -15.92
N GLY A 2 -7.01 -5.96 -15.88
CA GLY A 2 -6.61 -4.56 -15.67
C GLY A 2 -6.37 -4.28 -14.18
N TYR A 3 -5.23 -3.66 -13.83
CA TYR A 3 -4.95 -3.20 -12.46
C TYR A 3 -5.43 -1.77 -12.30
N ILE A 4 -6.15 -1.48 -11.21
CA ILE A 4 -6.55 -0.12 -10.85
C ILE A 4 -5.74 0.31 -9.64
N ALA A 5 -5.08 1.45 -9.78
CA ALA A 5 -4.42 2.15 -8.70
C ALA A 5 -5.18 3.46 -8.45
N GLU A 6 -5.66 3.65 -7.23
CA GLU A 6 -6.11 4.97 -6.76
C GLU A 6 -5.23 5.41 -5.60
N PHE A 7 -5.00 6.71 -5.48
CA PHE A 7 -4.21 7.26 -4.40
C PHE A 7 -4.76 8.60 -3.95
N ARG A 8 -4.54 8.93 -2.68
CA ARG A 8 -4.97 10.19 -2.09
C ARG A 8 -4.11 10.55 -0.90
N ARG A 9 -4.05 11.85 -0.60
CA ARG A 9 -3.43 12.34 0.61
C ARG A 9 -4.23 11.87 1.81
N LEU A 10 -3.55 11.36 2.82
CA LEU A 10 -4.14 11.01 4.10
C LEU A 10 -3.84 12.13 5.11
N PRO A 11 -4.75 12.43 6.05
CA PRO A 11 -4.41 13.24 7.20
C PRO A 11 -3.41 12.48 8.09
N GLU A 12 -2.65 13.20 8.91
CA GLU A 12 -1.78 12.59 9.92
C GLU A 12 -2.59 11.61 10.78
N SER A 13 -2.07 10.40 10.99
CA SER A 13 -2.77 9.32 11.69
C SER A 13 -1.78 8.43 12.47
N PHE A 14 -2.32 7.49 13.25
CA PHE A 14 -1.55 6.55 14.09
C PHE A 14 -0.63 5.60 13.31
N LEU A 15 -0.71 5.61 11.97
CA LEU A 15 0.02 4.70 11.08
C LEU A 15 1.33 5.28 10.52
N SER A 16 1.72 6.52 10.88
CA SER A 16 2.85 7.22 10.24
C SER A 16 3.91 7.77 11.18
N VAL A 17 5.08 8.05 10.59
CA VAL A 17 6.28 8.60 11.25
C VAL A 17 6.74 9.92 10.58
N GLY A 18 6.09 10.33 9.48
CA GLY A 18 6.45 11.52 8.67
C GLY A 18 5.43 12.65 8.77
N ARG A 19 5.70 13.78 8.12
CA ARG A 19 4.81 14.97 8.09
C ARG A 19 3.74 14.92 7.00
N CYS A 20 3.92 14.05 6.01
CA CYS A 20 2.98 13.87 4.91
C CYS A 20 2.77 12.39 4.63
N ASP A 21 1.50 11.99 4.55
CA ASP A 21 1.09 10.62 4.24
C ASP A 21 0.27 10.56 2.95
N TYR A 22 0.53 9.53 2.15
CA TYR A 22 -0.30 9.15 1.01
C TYR A 22 -0.73 7.70 1.13
N GLY A 23 -2.02 7.46 0.89
CA GLY A 23 -2.60 6.13 0.77
C GLY A 23 -2.72 5.74 -0.70
N PHE A 24 -2.42 4.48 -1.02
CA PHE A 24 -2.59 3.89 -2.34
C PHE A 24 -3.37 2.59 -2.21
N ARG A 25 -4.49 2.45 -2.92
CA ARG A 25 -5.21 1.17 -3.08
C ARG A 25 -4.83 0.57 -4.42
N LEU A 26 -4.32 -0.65 -4.41
CA LEU A 26 -3.93 -1.42 -5.59
C LEU A 26 -4.82 -2.66 -5.67
N ARG A 27 -5.61 -2.75 -6.75
CA ARG A 27 -6.62 -3.81 -6.86
C ARG A 27 -6.00 -5.18 -7.13
N GLY A 28 -6.34 -6.16 -6.29
CA GLY A 28 -6.04 -7.59 -6.53
C GLY A 28 -4.57 -8.00 -6.46
N LEU A 29 -3.69 -7.17 -5.90
CA LEU A 29 -2.23 -7.42 -5.87
C LEU A 29 -1.71 -8.07 -4.57
N SER A 30 -2.58 -8.45 -3.63
CA SER A 30 -2.12 -8.94 -2.31
C SER A 30 -1.31 -10.23 -2.37
N HIS A 31 -1.48 -11.04 -3.41
CA HIS A 31 -0.72 -12.27 -3.63
C HIS A 31 0.78 -12.03 -3.88
N LEU A 32 1.15 -10.82 -4.32
CA LEU A 32 2.54 -10.42 -4.51
C LEU A 32 3.22 -9.97 -3.21
N ILE A 33 2.43 -9.72 -2.17
CA ILE A 33 2.90 -9.23 -0.89
C ILE A 33 3.26 -10.40 0.01
N SER A 34 4.54 -10.50 0.36
CA SER A 34 5.03 -11.51 1.31
C SER A 34 5.02 -10.99 2.75
N GLY A 35 5.78 -9.92 3.01
CA GLY A 35 5.98 -9.40 4.37
C GLY A 35 5.95 -7.88 4.52
N GLY A 36 5.70 -7.12 3.45
CA GLY A 36 5.69 -5.65 3.49
C GLY A 36 7.08 -4.98 3.55
N ILE A 37 8.15 -5.76 3.74
CA ILE A 37 9.53 -5.23 3.86
C ILE A 37 10.04 -4.70 2.53
N GLU A 38 9.80 -5.44 1.43
CA GLU A 38 10.20 -5.00 0.09
C GLU A 38 9.55 -3.66 -0.28
N GLU A 39 8.25 -3.53 -0.02
CA GLU A 39 7.49 -2.30 -0.30
C GLU A 39 8.00 -1.13 0.54
N ARG A 40 8.33 -1.37 1.82
CA ARG A 40 8.93 -0.36 2.70
C ARG A 40 10.29 0.10 2.18
N ASP A 41 11.16 -0.83 1.83
CA ASP A 41 12.52 -0.53 1.39
C ASP A 41 12.50 0.18 0.03
N LEU A 42 11.58 -0.20 -0.88
CA LEU A 42 11.34 0.53 -2.12
C LEU A 42 10.81 1.95 -1.85
N ALA A 43 9.86 2.13 -0.94
CA ALA A 43 9.35 3.45 -0.59
C ALA A 43 10.46 4.35 -0.05
N ILE A 44 11.34 3.82 0.81
CA ILE A 44 12.51 4.54 1.33
C ILE A 44 13.45 4.94 0.19
N SER A 45 13.76 4.01 -0.72
CA SER A 45 14.60 4.32 -1.89
C SER A 45 13.98 5.37 -2.82
N GLY A 46 12.64 5.44 -2.85
CA GLY A 46 11.85 6.43 -3.57
C GLY A 46 11.77 7.81 -2.91
N GLY A 47 12.43 8.02 -1.76
CA GLY A 47 12.41 9.27 -1.00
C GLY A 47 11.37 9.33 0.13
N GLY A 48 10.70 8.22 0.41
CA GLY A 48 9.86 8.07 1.60
C GLY A 48 10.69 7.90 2.87
N ARG A 49 10.05 8.11 4.02
CA ARG A 49 10.57 7.74 5.35
C ARG A 49 10.24 6.29 5.71
N GLY A 50 9.20 5.74 5.07
CA GLY A 50 8.75 4.37 5.25
C GLY A 50 7.44 4.13 4.53
N ALA A 51 6.99 2.88 4.56
CA ALA A 51 5.65 2.49 4.16
C ALA A 51 5.11 1.40 5.08
N THR A 52 3.80 1.42 5.27
CA THR A 52 3.03 0.34 5.87
C THR A 52 2.19 -0.31 4.76
N THR A 53 2.42 -1.61 4.56
CA THR A 53 1.66 -2.41 3.60
C THR A 53 0.57 -3.16 4.33
N VAL A 54 -0.66 -3.01 3.84
CA VAL A 54 -1.86 -3.67 4.36
C VAL A 54 -2.48 -4.47 3.23
N ILE A 55 -2.90 -5.70 3.49
CA ILE A 55 -3.62 -6.54 2.53
C ILE A 55 -5.05 -6.78 3.00
N VAL A 56 -5.98 -6.92 2.07
CA VAL A 56 -7.33 -7.38 2.37
C VAL A 56 -7.37 -8.89 2.20
N LYS A 57 -7.57 -9.61 3.31
CA LYS A 57 -7.60 -11.07 3.35
C LYS A 57 -8.73 -11.56 4.26
N GLY A 58 -9.61 -12.40 3.71
CA GLY A 58 -10.80 -12.90 4.43
C GLY A 58 -11.72 -11.77 4.89
N GLY A 59 -11.81 -10.69 4.12
CA GLY A 59 -12.55 -9.47 4.47
C GLY A 59 -11.91 -8.59 5.54
N ARG A 60 -10.73 -8.94 6.07
CA ARG A 60 -10.00 -8.20 7.10
C ARG A 60 -8.83 -7.43 6.52
N LEU A 61 -8.42 -6.34 7.17
CA LEU A 61 -7.17 -5.64 6.85
C LEU A 61 -6.03 -6.20 7.68
N VAL A 62 -4.95 -6.64 7.02
CA VAL A 62 -3.82 -7.31 7.68
C VAL A 62 -2.52 -6.64 7.30
N VAL A 63 -1.71 -6.26 8.28
CA VAL A 63 -0.29 -5.94 8.08
C VAL A 63 0.48 -7.25 8.11
N PRO A 64 1.06 -7.71 6.98
CA PRO A 64 1.70 -9.01 6.89
C PRO A 64 2.75 -9.22 7.98
N SER A 65 2.72 -10.38 8.65
CA SER A 65 3.67 -10.76 9.71
C SER A 65 3.69 -9.86 10.96
N VAL A 66 2.74 -8.92 11.10
CA VAL A 66 2.68 -8.00 12.25
C VAL A 66 1.36 -8.12 12.99
N LYS A 67 0.24 -7.73 12.38
CA LYS A 67 -1.08 -7.71 13.03
C LYS A 67 -2.22 -7.59 12.04
N GLU A 68 -3.42 -7.98 12.45
CA GLU A 68 -4.66 -7.49 11.85
C GLU A 68 -4.92 -6.06 12.33
N LEU A 69 -5.43 -5.20 11.45
CA LEU A 69 -5.92 -3.88 11.86
C LEU A 69 -7.31 -4.05 12.45
N ASP A 70 -7.60 -3.30 13.51
CA ASP A 70 -8.91 -3.31 14.16
C ASP A 70 -9.41 -1.89 14.45
N GLY A 71 -10.69 -1.81 14.83
CA GLY A 71 -11.32 -0.59 15.33
C GLY A 71 -11.05 0.63 14.47
N GLY A 72 -10.32 1.60 15.04
CA GLY A 72 -10.03 2.88 14.41
C GLY A 72 -9.10 2.80 13.19
N GLU A 73 -8.15 1.86 13.16
CA GLU A 73 -7.19 1.73 12.06
C GLU A 73 -7.90 1.19 10.80
N GLU A 74 -8.73 0.16 10.98
CA GLU A 74 -9.57 -0.39 9.90
C GLU A 74 -10.60 0.64 9.41
N ALA A 75 -11.32 1.28 10.33
CA ALA A 75 -12.32 2.29 9.98
C ALA A 75 -11.71 3.48 9.22
N PHE A 76 -10.49 3.87 9.60
CA PHE A 76 -9.76 4.93 8.91
C PHE A 76 -9.53 4.58 7.44
N LEU A 77 -8.90 3.44 7.14
CA LEU A 77 -8.58 3.06 5.76
C LEU A 77 -9.84 2.81 4.92
N ARG A 78 -10.88 2.20 5.50
CA ARG A 78 -12.17 2.01 4.81
C ARG A 78 -12.94 3.31 4.56
N GLY A 79 -12.68 4.35 5.34
CA GLY A 79 -13.23 5.70 5.10
C GLY A 79 -12.63 6.37 3.86
N PHE A 80 -11.44 5.95 3.43
CA PHE A 80 -10.74 6.53 2.28
C PHE A 80 -10.82 5.67 1.02
N PHE A 81 -10.97 4.36 1.16
CA PHE A 81 -10.92 3.42 0.04
C PHE A 81 -12.05 2.40 0.13
N GLU A 82 -12.67 2.10 -1.00
CA GLU A 82 -13.64 1.00 -1.10
C GLU A 82 -12.87 -0.31 -1.22
N LEU A 83 -12.55 -0.98 -0.11
CA LEU A 83 -11.65 -2.13 -0.10
C LEU A 83 -12.35 -3.46 -0.40
N GLU A 84 -11.76 -4.25 -1.29
CA GLU A 84 -12.21 -5.57 -1.73
C GLU A 84 -11.16 -6.64 -1.42
N GLU A 85 -11.59 -7.91 -1.39
CA GLU A 85 -10.69 -9.04 -1.17
C GLU A 85 -9.56 -9.06 -2.21
N GLY A 86 -8.33 -9.27 -1.74
CA GLY A 86 -7.16 -9.30 -2.63
C GLY A 86 -6.50 -7.93 -2.85
N ASP A 87 -7.08 -6.85 -2.36
CA ASP A 87 -6.47 -5.52 -2.48
C ASP A 87 -5.24 -5.35 -1.58
N VAL A 88 -4.38 -4.42 -2.00
CA VAL A 88 -3.29 -3.88 -1.20
C VAL A 88 -3.56 -2.41 -0.91
N VAL A 89 -3.34 -1.99 0.33
CA VAL A 89 -3.27 -0.59 0.72
C VAL A 89 -1.86 -0.27 1.19
N LEU A 90 -1.20 0.67 0.53
CA LEU A 90 0.08 1.22 0.95
C LEU A 90 -0.16 2.56 1.64
N VAL A 91 0.32 2.73 2.86
CA VAL A 91 0.43 4.03 3.53
C VAL A 91 1.89 4.44 3.50
N VAL A 92 2.21 5.48 2.75
CA VAL A 92 3.59 5.96 2.55
C VAL A 92 3.77 7.30 3.22
N SER A 93 4.77 7.39 4.08
CA SER A 93 5.09 8.61 4.84
C SER A 93 6.39 9.24 4.33
N ALA A 94 6.47 10.56 4.30
CA ALA A 94 7.71 11.29 4.01
C ALA A 94 7.79 12.65 4.76
N GLU A 95 8.91 13.35 4.61
CA GLU A 95 9.11 14.70 5.16
C GLU A 95 8.27 15.76 4.42
N ASP A 96 7.97 15.52 3.14
CA ASP A 96 7.15 16.37 2.28
C ASP A 96 6.22 15.54 1.38
N CYS A 97 5.12 16.17 0.96
CA CYS A 97 4.05 15.50 0.24
C CYS A 97 4.45 15.02 -1.18
N PRO A 98 5.21 15.79 -1.97
CA PRO A 98 5.78 15.29 -3.23
C PRO A 98 6.62 14.02 -3.06
N SER A 99 7.46 13.95 -2.02
CA SER A 99 8.27 12.77 -1.72
C SER A 99 7.42 11.56 -1.36
N ALA A 100 6.40 11.73 -0.51
CA ALA A 100 5.46 10.65 -0.15
C ALA A 100 4.71 10.10 -1.38
N LEU A 101 4.20 11.00 -2.24
CA LEU A 101 3.51 10.62 -3.46
C LEU A 101 4.43 9.88 -4.43
N ARG A 102 5.62 10.42 -4.69
CA ARG A 102 6.60 9.81 -5.61
C ARG A 102 7.03 8.43 -5.13
N ALA A 103 7.32 8.29 -3.84
CA ALA A 103 7.70 7.02 -3.24
C ALA A 103 6.60 5.96 -3.40
N GLY A 104 5.34 6.31 -3.11
CA GLY A 104 4.24 5.36 -3.26
C GLY A 104 3.91 5.02 -4.71
N LEU A 105 4.02 5.96 -5.65
CA LEU A 105 3.89 5.67 -7.08
C LEU A 105 4.97 4.69 -7.57
N ASN A 106 6.19 4.80 -7.06
CA ASN A 106 7.27 3.87 -7.38
C ASN A 106 6.95 2.44 -6.91
N VAL A 107 6.50 2.28 -5.66
CA VAL A 107 6.08 0.97 -5.13
C VAL A 107 4.91 0.40 -5.93
N ALA A 108 3.89 1.23 -6.21
CA ALA A 108 2.72 0.83 -6.99
C ALA A 108 3.09 0.35 -8.40
N ALA A 109 3.93 1.11 -9.11
CA ALA A 109 4.43 0.74 -10.43
C ALA A 109 5.16 -0.61 -10.38
N ARG A 110 6.05 -0.80 -9.39
CA ARG A 110 6.80 -2.05 -9.23
C ARG A 110 5.89 -3.26 -9.02
N LEU A 111 4.83 -3.13 -8.21
CA LEU A 111 3.88 -4.22 -7.98
C LEU A 111 3.09 -4.55 -9.24
N ILE A 112 2.68 -3.53 -10.00
CA ILE A 112 1.97 -3.73 -11.27
C ILE A 112 2.87 -4.42 -12.30
N GLU A 113 4.14 -3.99 -12.45
CA GLU A 113 5.12 -4.63 -13.34
C GLU A 113 5.33 -6.11 -13.00
N ARG A 114 5.42 -6.45 -11.70
CA ARG A 114 5.53 -7.84 -11.23
C ARG A 114 4.31 -8.65 -11.62
N ALA A 115 3.12 -8.09 -11.42
CA ALA A 115 1.86 -8.74 -11.76
C ALA A 115 1.76 -9.04 -13.26
N GLU A 116 2.13 -8.07 -14.12
CA GLU A 116 2.15 -8.26 -15.57
C GLU A 116 3.16 -9.33 -16.00
N THR A 117 4.31 -9.41 -15.33
CA THR A 117 5.34 -10.42 -15.61
C THR A 117 4.87 -11.83 -15.23
N GLU A 118 4.19 -11.98 -14.08
CA GLU A 118 3.61 -13.26 -13.67
C GLU A 118 2.49 -13.72 -14.60
N ASP A 119 1.61 -12.80 -15.03
CA ASP A 119 0.55 -13.05 -16.01
C ASP A 119 1.12 -13.52 -17.37
N LEU A 120 2.29 -13.03 -17.78
CA LEU A 120 2.98 -13.46 -19.00
C LEU A 120 3.58 -14.86 -18.89
N ASN A 121 4.12 -15.24 -17.72
CA ASN A 121 4.76 -16.53 -17.50
C ASN A 121 3.75 -17.69 -17.31
N LEU A 122 2.47 -17.37 -17.08
CA LEU A 122 1.37 -18.33 -16.94
C LEU A 122 0.65 -18.62 -18.27
N ARG A 123 1.08 -18.03 -19.38
CA ARG A 123 0.55 -18.23 -20.74
C ARG A 123 1.50 -19.08 -21.58
#